data_AF-A0A8D5ZAC4-F1
#
_entry.id   AF-A0A8D5ZAC4-F1
#
_cell.length_a   1.000
_cell.length_b   1.000
_cell.length_c   1.000
_cell.angle_alpha   90.00
_cell.angle_beta   90.00
_cell.angle_gamma   90.00
#
_symmetry.space_group_name_H-M   'P 1'
#
loop_
_entity.id
_entity.type
_entity.pdbx_description
1 polymer ?
#
loop_
_entity_poly.entity_id
_entity_poly.type
_entity_poly.pdbx_seq_one_letter_code
_entity_poly.pdbx_strand_id
1 'polypeptide(L)'
;MGARGIFIAGDEDNALIKKIENVKSMWGGTYFEIDYCENPQRLVIEWKKRGGIVIHLTMYGQRINQVMDIISTIQKPILIVVGSQKVEGWYYYNSDFNISISSQPHSEIAALAIFLDRIYKGEELDIYFQDSKLRIIPQERGKKVVKNE
;
A
#
# COMPACT_ATOMS: atom_id res chain seq x y z
N MET A 1 -5.48 3.61 -4.61
CA MET A 1 -4.06 3.96 -4.42
C MET A 1 -3.08 3.08 -5.22
N GLY A 2 -3.51 2.31 -6.24
CA GLY A 2 -2.58 1.68 -7.21
C GLY A 2 -1.80 0.43 -6.78
N ALA A 3 -1.76 0.06 -5.49
CA ALA A 3 -1.10 -1.17 -5.05
C ALA A 3 -1.74 -2.44 -5.66
N ARG A 4 -0.93 -3.49 -5.86
CA ARG A 4 -1.36 -4.78 -6.44
C ARG A 4 -1.89 -5.77 -5.40
N GLY A 5 -1.56 -5.58 -4.13
CA GLY A 5 -2.03 -6.44 -3.07
C GLY A 5 -1.48 -6.03 -1.71
N ILE A 6 -1.81 -6.82 -0.69
CA ILE A 6 -1.34 -6.63 0.68
C ILE A 6 -0.96 -7.97 1.31
N PHE A 7 0.15 -7.96 2.02
CA PHE A 7 0.54 -9.04 2.93
C PHE A 7 0.16 -8.65 4.35
N ILE A 8 -0.68 -9.44 5.02
CA ILE A 8 -1.13 -9.19 6.39
C ILE A 8 -0.30 -10.07 7.33
N ALA A 9 0.47 -9.41 8.20
CA ALA A 9 1.25 -10.07 9.24
C ALA A 9 0.42 -10.25 10.52
N GLY A 10 0.57 -11.39 11.19
CA GLY A 10 -0.11 -11.70 12.45
C GLY A 10 -1.17 -12.80 12.29
N ASP A 11 -2.12 -12.83 13.22
CA ASP A 11 -3.17 -13.84 13.25
C ASP A 11 -4.14 -13.70 12.07
N GLU A 12 -4.60 -14.85 11.58
CA GLU A 12 -5.54 -14.92 10.48
C GLU A 12 -6.89 -14.29 10.86
N ASP A 13 -7.19 -13.10 10.35
CA ASP A 13 -8.47 -12.42 10.56
C ASP A 13 -9.41 -12.60 9.36
N ASN A 14 -10.13 -13.73 9.37
CA ASN A 14 -11.14 -14.05 8.36
C ASN A 14 -12.21 -12.94 8.20
N ALA A 15 -12.48 -12.14 9.24
CA ALA A 15 -13.43 -11.04 9.14
C ALA A 15 -12.85 -9.87 8.33
N LEU A 16 -11.55 -9.61 8.45
CA LEU A 16 -10.84 -8.60 7.64
C LEU A 16 -10.84 -9.00 6.16
N ILE A 17 -10.45 -10.24 5.82
CA ILE A 17 -10.48 -10.70 4.42
C ILE A 17 -11.88 -10.59 3.85
N LYS A 18 -12.89 -11.07 4.58
CA LYS A 18 -14.27 -11.01 4.10
C LYS A 18 -14.72 -9.58 3.84
N LYS A 19 -14.29 -8.61 4.65
CA LYS A 19 -14.58 -7.18 4.41
C LYS A 19 -13.92 -6.68 3.13
N ILE A 20 -12.65 -7.00 2.91
CA ILE A 20 -11.94 -6.57 1.69
C ILE A 20 -12.55 -7.23 0.45
N GLU A 21 -12.85 -8.52 0.50
CA GLU A 21 -13.49 -9.24 -0.61
C GLU A 21 -14.90 -8.69 -0.90
N ASN A 22 -15.68 -8.34 0.13
CA ASN A 22 -16.95 -7.66 -0.07
C ASN A 22 -16.76 -6.32 -0.80
N VAL A 23 -15.75 -5.52 -0.41
CA VAL A 23 -15.42 -4.26 -1.10
C VAL A 23 -15.05 -4.53 -2.56
N LYS A 24 -14.15 -5.48 -2.83
CA LYS A 24 -13.76 -5.87 -4.20
C LYS A 24 -14.96 -6.30 -5.04
N SER A 25 -15.86 -7.11 -4.47
CA SER A 25 -17.04 -7.63 -5.18
C SER A 25 -18.04 -6.54 -5.61
N MET A 26 -18.04 -5.40 -4.92
CA MET A 26 -18.93 -4.27 -5.19
C MET A 26 -18.25 -3.19 -6.03
N TRP A 27 -17.01 -2.84 -5.69
CA TRP A 27 -16.30 -1.67 -6.22
C TRP A 27 -15.20 -2.02 -7.23
N GLY A 28 -15.05 -3.31 -7.55
CA GLY A 28 -14.04 -3.82 -8.49
C GLY A 28 -12.66 -3.92 -7.87
N GLY A 29 -11.65 -4.14 -8.71
CA GLY A 29 -10.28 -4.36 -8.26
C GLY A 29 -10.03 -5.82 -7.85
N THR A 30 -10.60 -6.77 -8.58
CA THR A 30 -10.36 -8.21 -8.40
C THR A 30 -8.89 -8.60 -8.53
N TYR A 31 -8.09 -7.79 -9.24
CA TYR A 31 -6.63 -7.95 -9.31
C TYR A 31 -5.92 -7.76 -7.96
N PHE A 32 -6.56 -7.14 -6.97
CA PHE A 32 -5.93 -6.84 -5.69
C PHE A 32 -5.81 -8.11 -4.84
N GLU A 33 -4.59 -8.58 -4.64
CA GLU A 33 -4.29 -9.81 -3.91
C GLU A 33 -4.20 -9.58 -2.41
N ILE A 34 -4.63 -10.56 -1.62
CA ILE A 34 -4.58 -10.51 -0.15
C ILE A 34 -3.99 -11.82 0.32
N ASP A 35 -2.83 -11.75 0.96
CA ASP A 35 -2.13 -12.91 1.46
C ASP A 35 -1.80 -12.73 2.94
N TYR A 36 -1.99 -13.79 3.72
CA TYR A 36 -1.43 -13.83 5.07
C TYR A 36 0.04 -14.17 5.02
N CYS A 37 0.80 -13.52 5.90
CA CYS A 37 2.22 -13.73 6.02
C CYS A 37 2.57 -14.09 7.45
N GLU A 38 2.67 -15.40 7.72
CA GLU A 38 3.14 -15.92 9.00
C GLU A 38 4.57 -15.47 9.33
N ASN A 39 5.42 -15.31 8.30
CA ASN A 39 6.80 -14.87 8.46
C ASN A 39 7.14 -13.69 7.54
N PRO A 40 6.85 -12.45 7.97
CA PRO A 40 7.10 -11.26 7.17
C PRO A 40 8.58 -10.96 6.94
N GLN A 41 9.47 -11.36 7.86
CA GLN A 41 10.92 -11.24 7.66
C GLN A 41 11.38 -12.13 6.49
N ARG A 42 10.87 -13.37 6.40
CA ARG A 42 11.15 -14.28 5.27
C ARG A 42 10.61 -13.70 3.97
N LEU A 43 9.41 -13.11 3.98
CA LEU A 43 8.86 -12.42 2.80
C LEU A 43 9.81 -11.33 2.30
N VAL A 44 10.31 -10.47 3.20
CA VAL A 44 11.29 -9.42 2.84
C VAL A 44 12.56 -10.01 2.22
N ILE A 45 13.12 -11.06 2.82
CA ILE A 45 14.32 -11.73 2.29
C ILE A 45 14.06 -12.28 0.88
N GLU A 46 12.96 -13.02 0.69
CA GLU A 46 12.63 -13.64 -0.59
C GLU A 46 12.26 -12.61 -1.66
N TRP A 47 11.61 -11.50 -1.29
CA TRP A 47 11.31 -10.41 -2.20
C TRP A 47 12.59 -9.79 -2.79
N LYS A 48 13.57 -9.53 -1.93
CA LYS A 48 14.89 -9.01 -2.34
C LYS A 48 15.66 -10.01 -3.19
N LYS A 49 15.64 -11.30 -2.83
CA LYS A 49 16.27 -12.38 -3.65
C LYS A 49 15.70 -12.46 -5.06
N ARG A 50 14.41 -12.15 -5.24
CA ARG A 50 13.75 -12.09 -6.56
C ARG A 50 14.03 -10.79 -7.32
N GLY A 51 14.90 -9.92 -6.80
CA GLY A 51 15.27 -8.65 -7.43
C GLY A 51 14.30 -7.51 -7.16
N GLY A 52 13.34 -7.69 -6.25
CA GLY A 52 12.46 -6.63 -5.78
C GLY A 52 13.16 -5.66 -4.82
N ILE A 53 12.52 -4.50 -4.61
CA ILE A 53 12.96 -3.46 -3.68
C ILE A 53 12.05 -3.44 -2.46
N VAL A 54 12.64 -3.28 -1.27
CA VAL A 54 11.91 -3.17 0.00
C VAL A 54 12.05 -1.77 0.55
N ILE A 55 10.90 -1.12 0.76
CA ILE A 55 10.80 0.23 1.31
C ILE A 55 10.08 0.15 2.65
N HIS A 56 10.75 0.56 3.71
CA HIS A 56 10.17 0.67 5.03
C HIS A 56 9.76 2.10 5.32
N LEU A 57 8.47 2.32 5.55
CA LEU A 57 7.95 3.63 5.95
C LEU A 57 8.07 3.78 7.46
N THR A 58 8.87 4.76 7.88
CA THR A 58 9.16 5.03 9.28
C THR A 58 9.48 6.50 9.47
N MET A 59 9.00 7.10 10.56
CA MET A 59 9.26 8.50 10.89
C MET A 59 10.76 8.82 11.02
N TYR A 60 11.59 7.80 11.29
CA TYR A 60 13.05 7.92 11.46
C TYR A 60 13.84 7.81 10.14
N GLY A 61 13.17 7.57 9.01
CA GLY A 61 13.81 7.40 7.71
C GLY A 61 14.26 8.70 7.04
N GLN A 62 14.83 8.57 5.83
CA GLN A 62 15.16 9.70 4.96
C GLN A 62 13.88 10.42 4.52
N ARG A 63 13.91 11.75 4.43
CA ARG A 63 12.70 12.51 4.05
C ARG A 63 12.29 12.18 2.63
N ILE A 64 11.01 11.88 2.43
CA ILE A 64 10.45 11.51 1.12
C ILE A 64 10.88 12.44 -0.01
N ASN A 65 10.86 13.76 0.21
CA ASN A 65 11.22 14.77 -0.79
C ASN A 65 12.69 14.70 -1.25
N GLN A 66 13.58 14.08 -0.47
CA GLN A 66 15.00 13.94 -0.82
C GLN A 66 15.27 12.67 -1.64
N VAL A 67 14.38 11.68 -1.57
CA VAL A 67 14.59 10.34 -2.15
C VAL A 67 13.64 10.04 -3.30
N MET A 68 12.60 10.85 -3.50
CA MET A 68 11.57 10.58 -4.50
C MET A 68 12.11 10.54 -5.94
N ASP A 69 13.10 11.37 -6.26
CA ASP A 69 13.74 11.37 -7.58
C ASP A 69 14.42 10.03 -7.87
N ILE A 70 14.96 9.37 -6.84
CA ILE A 70 15.55 8.03 -6.97
C ILE A 70 14.43 6.99 -7.09
N ILE A 71 13.46 7.03 -6.18
CA ILE A 71 12.41 6.00 -6.08
C ILE A 71 11.53 5.97 -7.32
N SER A 72 11.19 7.13 -7.87
CA SER A 72 10.35 7.24 -9.07
C SER A 72 10.99 6.66 -10.33
N THR A 73 12.31 6.41 -10.32
CA THR A 73 13.02 5.77 -11.45
C THR A 73 13.10 4.23 -11.32
N ILE A 74 12.66 3.67 -10.18
CA ILE A 74 12.73 2.24 -9.91
C ILE A 74 11.73 1.48 -10.79
N GLN A 75 12.24 0.66 -11.71
CA GLN A 75 11.45 -0.24 -12.56
C GLN A 75 11.46 -1.69 -12.02
N LYS A 76 11.33 -1.83 -10.70
CA LYS A 76 11.36 -3.13 -9.99
C LYS A 76 10.12 -3.28 -9.12
N PRO A 77 9.68 -4.53 -8.81
CA PRO A 77 8.61 -4.74 -7.84
C PRO A 77 8.96 -4.15 -6.47
N ILE A 78 8.08 -3.32 -5.92
CA ILE A 78 8.27 -2.67 -4.62
C ILE A 78 7.39 -3.35 -3.57
N LEU A 79 8.01 -3.77 -2.46
CA LEU A 79 7.33 -4.16 -1.23
C LEU A 79 7.43 -3.01 -0.23
N ILE A 80 6.28 -2.51 0.22
CA ILE A 80 6.22 -1.43 1.21
C ILE A 80 5.91 -2.05 2.58
N VAL A 81 6.81 -1.86 3.53
CA VAL A 81 6.64 -2.27 4.92
C VAL A 81 6.08 -1.09 5.71
N VAL A 82 4.90 -1.30 6.29
CA VAL A 82 4.24 -0.40 7.24
C VAL A 82 3.95 -1.17 8.52
N GLY A 83 4.04 -0.53 9.69
CA GLY A 83 3.73 -1.16 10.96
C GLY A 83 2.83 -0.28 11.82
N SER A 84 2.10 -0.92 12.74
CA SER A 84 1.10 -0.26 13.59
C SER A 84 1.70 0.33 14.89
N GLN A 85 2.33 -0.50 15.73
CA GLN A 85 2.79 -0.06 17.07
C GLN A 85 4.31 -0.03 17.25
N LYS A 86 5.03 -1.08 16.85
CA LYS A 86 6.49 -1.13 16.96
C LYS A 86 7.07 -2.05 15.91
N VAL A 87 7.67 -1.46 14.87
CA VAL A 87 8.41 -2.22 13.87
C VAL A 87 9.73 -2.67 14.48
N GLU A 88 10.06 -3.95 14.34
CA GLU A 88 11.31 -4.52 14.81
C GLU A 88 12.52 -3.84 14.15
N GLY A 89 13.62 -3.70 14.91
CA GLY A 89 14.87 -3.12 14.40
C GLY A 89 15.40 -3.82 13.15
N TRP A 90 15.05 -5.10 12.95
CA TRP A 90 15.42 -5.90 11.79
C TRP A 90 15.06 -5.25 10.45
N TYR A 91 13.87 -4.62 10.34
CA TYR A 91 13.43 -4.00 9.08
C TYR A 91 14.27 -2.78 8.69
N TYR A 92 14.83 -2.07 9.66
CA TYR A 92 15.72 -0.93 9.38
C TYR A 92 16.97 -1.36 8.64
N TYR A 93 17.50 -2.54 8.95
CA TYR A 93 18.71 -3.08 8.35
C TYR A 93 18.47 -3.95 7.11
N ASN A 94 17.23 -4.42 6.90
CA ASN A 94 16.90 -5.34 5.80
C ASN A 94 16.09 -4.68 4.67
N SER A 95 15.64 -3.44 4.85
CA SER A 95 15.02 -2.64 3.79
C SER A 95 16.08 -1.94 2.94
N ASP A 96 15.81 -1.75 1.66
CA ASP A 96 16.68 -0.98 0.75
C ASP A 96 16.56 0.53 1.02
N PHE A 97 15.37 0.96 1.44
CA PHE A 97 15.11 2.34 1.85
C PHE A 97 14.33 2.36 3.16
N ASN A 98 14.73 3.28 4.06
CA ASN A 98 13.91 3.71 5.19
C ASN A 98 13.45 5.12 4.91
N ILE A 99 12.14 5.35 4.80
CA ILE A 99 11.58 6.62 4.32
C ILE A 99 10.61 7.20 5.33
N SER A 100 10.79 8.48 5.60
CA SER A 100 9.95 9.30 6.44
C SER A 100 9.07 10.22 5.60
N ILE A 101 7.75 10.09 5.78
CA ILE A 101 6.76 11.03 5.23
C ILE A 101 6.77 12.32 6.05
N SER A 102 6.81 12.18 7.36
CA SER A 102 7.18 13.25 8.27
C SER A 102 7.94 12.66 9.47
N SER A 103 8.77 13.49 10.11
CA SER A 103 9.48 13.11 11.33
C SER A 103 8.60 13.22 12.58
N GLN A 104 7.28 13.34 12.42
CA GLN A 104 6.31 13.39 13.51
C GLN A 104 5.56 12.06 13.59
N PRO A 105 5.15 11.61 14.77
CA PRO A 105 4.31 10.44 14.90
C PRO A 105 2.94 10.69 14.24
N HIS A 106 2.56 9.83 13.29
CA HIS A 106 1.26 9.84 12.62
C HIS A 106 0.86 8.44 12.18
N SER A 107 -0.30 8.33 11.54
CA SER A 107 -0.80 7.04 11.03
C SER A 107 0.07 6.51 9.89
N GLU A 108 0.31 5.21 9.96
CA GLU A 108 0.82 4.34 8.91
C GLU A 108 -0.04 4.37 7.64
N ILE A 109 -1.36 4.52 7.78
CA ILE A 109 -2.29 4.64 6.65
C ILE A 109 -2.08 5.97 5.92
N ALA A 110 -1.93 7.06 6.68
CA ALA A 110 -1.61 8.36 6.10
C ALA A 110 -0.22 8.34 5.43
N ALA A 111 0.76 7.65 6.06
CA ALA A 111 2.08 7.49 5.49
C ALA A 111 2.03 6.78 4.15
N LEU A 112 1.32 5.65 4.09
CA LEU A 112 1.17 4.83 2.89
C LEU A 112 0.42 5.60 1.80
N ALA A 113 -0.67 6.28 2.13
CA ALA A 113 -1.45 7.05 1.16
C ALA A 113 -0.60 8.16 0.50
N ILE A 114 0.12 8.96 1.31
CA ILE A 114 1.00 10.01 0.78
C ILE A 114 2.15 9.40 -0.02
N PHE A 115 2.74 8.29 0.44
CA PHE A 115 3.81 7.64 -0.28
C PHE A 115 3.38 7.17 -1.67
N LEU A 116 2.22 6.51 -1.76
CA LEU A 116 1.66 6.02 -3.01
C LEU A 116 1.28 7.18 -3.94
N ASP A 117 0.66 8.24 -3.42
CA ASP A 117 0.38 9.46 -4.19
C ASP A 117 1.64 10.08 -4.80
N ARG A 118 2.76 10.10 -4.08
CA ARG A 118 4.02 10.61 -4.63
C ARG A 118 4.63 9.72 -5.70
N ILE A 119 4.46 8.41 -5.60
CA ILE A 119 4.92 7.46 -6.62
C ILE A 119 4.08 7.57 -7.89
N TYR A 120 2.76 7.57 -7.74
CA TYR A 120 1.81 7.55 -8.87
C TYR A 120 1.43 8.95 -9.35
N LYS A 121 1.89 10.01 -8.67
CA LYS A 121 1.67 11.41 -9.03
C LYS A 121 0.19 11.79 -9.16
N GLY A 122 -0.66 11.16 -8.34
CA GLY A 122 -2.10 11.37 -8.31
C GLY A 122 -2.89 10.57 -9.35
N GLU A 123 -2.25 9.90 -10.31
CA GLU A 123 -2.94 9.09 -11.32
C GLU A 123 -3.73 7.93 -10.69
N GLU A 124 -3.31 7.47 -9.51
CA GLU A 124 -3.98 6.40 -8.79
C GLU A 124 -5.36 6.79 -8.21
N LEU A 125 -5.66 8.09 -8.14
CA LEU A 125 -6.95 8.63 -7.70
C LEU A 125 -8.01 8.57 -8.79
N ASP A 126 -7.57 8.52 -10.05
CA ASP A 126 -8.43 8.44 -11.24
C ASP A 126 -8.64 6.99 -11.73
N ILE A 127 -8.15 5.99 -10.97
CA ILE A 127 -8.31 4.56 -11.30
C ILE A 127 -9.80 4.23 -11.42
N TYR A 128 -10.15 3.67 -12.58
CA TYR A 128 -11.46 3.11 -12.85
C TYR A 128 -11.38 1.58 -12.93
N PHE A 129 -12.15 0.92 -12.08
CA PHE A 129 -12.28 -0.53 -12.07
C PHE A 129 -13.42 -0.96 -13.02
N GLN A 130 -13.06 -1.53 -14.17
CA GLN A 130 -14.05 -2.01 -15.15
C GLN A 130 -14.91 -3.16 -14.62
N ASP A 131 -14.37 -3.95 -13.69
CA ASP A 131 -15.03 -5.06 -13.01
C ASP A 131 -15.89 -4.62 -11.81
N SER A 132 -16.06 -3.32 -11.60
CA SER A 132 -16.90 -2.78 -10.51
C SER A 132 -18.39 -2.92 -10.82
N LYS A 133 -19.17 -3.33 -9.83
CA LYS A 133 -20.64 -3.34 -9.89
C LYS A 133 -21.25 -1.99 -9.50
N LEU A 134 -20.55 -1.23 -8.66
CA LEU A 134 -20.93 0.07 -8.15
C LEU A 134 -19.87 1.10 -8.48
N ARG A 135 -20.31 2.32 -8.80
CA ARG A 135 -19.44 3.47 -9.02
C ARG A 135 -20.01 4.72 -8.38
N ILE A 136 -19.16 5.49 -7.72
CA ILE A 136 -19.50 6.83 -7.23
C ILE A 136 -19.33 7.84 -8.36
N ILE A 137 -20.32 8.71 -8.53
CA ILE A 137 -20.21 9.88 -9.39
C ILE A 137 -19.89 11.07 -8.47
N PRO A 138 -18.73 11.73 -8.61
CA PRO A 138 -18.42 12.94 -7.84
C PRO A 138 -19.51 13.98 -8.02
N GLN A 139 -19.95 14.59 -6.93
CA GLN A 139 -20.97 15.64 -6.91
C GLN A 139 -20.44 16.82 -6.11
N GLU A 140 -20.74 18.04 -6.55
CA GLU A 140 -20.48 19.24 -5.74
C GLU A 140 -21.24 19.17 -4.40
N ARG A 141 -22.49 18.68 -4.44
CA ARG A 141 -23.34 18.45 -3.27
C ARG A 141 -24.18 17.18 -3.45
N GLY A 142 -24.28 16.36 -2.41
CA GLY A 142 -25.06 15.12 -2.40
C GLY A 142 -24.23 13.86 -2.59
N LYS A 143 -24.90 12.72 -2.76
CA LYS A 143 -24.28 11.39 -2.91
C LYS A 143 -24.94 10.66 -4.08
N LYS A 144 -24.17 10.31 -5.11
CA LYS A 144 -24.66 9.54 -6.25
C LYS A 144 -23.80 8.30 -6.46
N VAL A 145 -24.46 7.14 -6.39
CA VAL A 145 -23.87 5.83 -6.70
C VAL A 145 -24.69 5.21 -7.81
N VAL A 146 -24.03 4.73 -8.86
CA VAL A 146 -24.66 4.02 -9.98
C VAL A 146 -24.23 2.57 -9.98
N LYS A 147 -25.10 1.68 -10.50
CA LYS A 147 -24.72 0.31 -10.83
C LYS A 147 -24.15 0.29 -12.24
N ASN A 148 -23.02 -0.38 -12.42
CA ASN A 148 -22.51 -0.70 -13.75
C ASN A 148 -23.28 -1.92 -14.29
N GLU A 149 -23.60 -1.89 -15.58
CA GLU A 149 -24.18 -3.02 -16.31
C GLU A 149 -23.12 -4.05 -16.67
#